data_AF-A0AAU3H8X5-F1
#
_entry.id   AF-A0AAU3H8X5-F1
#
_cell.length_a   1.000
_cell.length_b   1.000
_cell.length_c   1.000
_cell.angle_alpha   90.00
_cell.angle_beta   90.00
_cell.angle_gamma   90.00
#
_symmetry.space_group_name_H-M   'P 1'
#
loop_
_entity.id
_entity.type
_entity.pdbx_description
1 polymer ?
#
loop_
_entity_poly.entity_id
_entity_poly.type
_entity_poly.pdbx_seq_one_letter_code
_entity_poly.pdbx_strand_id
1 'polypeptide(L)' 'MPLLRVQLDTDPTTARRVLLLHRQGKAHHESREAARQQVWRQGRTPAGEPVFVGVTNGRRHLRLLYDIEVHVDTVP' A
#
# COMPACT_ATOMS: atom_id res chain seq x y z
N MET A 1 -12.42 -4.00 11.23
CA MET A 1 -11.81 -4.78 10.14
C MET A 1 -10.31 -4.93 10.43
N PRO A 2 -9.69 -6.11 10.23
CA PRO A 2 -8.24 -6.25 10.39
C PRO A 2 -7.48 -5.39 9.38
N LEU A 3 -6.32 -4.89 9.79
CA LEU A 3 -5.38 -4.19 8.91
C LEU A 3 -4.39 -5.18 8.30
N LEU A 4 -4.25 -5.11 6.97
CA LEU A 4 -3.28 -5.86 6.20
C LEU A 4 -2.21 -4.92 5.67
N ARG A 5 -0.93 -5.22 5.94
CA ARG A 5 0.20 -4.51 5.34
C ARG A 5 0.59 -5.14 4.01
N VAL A 6 0.50 -4.37 2.93
CA VAL A 6 0.98 -4.77 1.60
C VAL A 6 2.27 -4.04 1.25
N GLN A 7 3.10 -4.71 0.47
CA GLN A 7 4.34 -4.16 -0.05
C GLN A 7 4.29 -4.13 -1.57
N LEU A 8 4.63 -3.00 -2.17
CA LEU A 8 4.67 -2.81 -3.61
C LEU A 8 6.11 -2.56 -4.05
N ASP A 9 6.58 -3.32 -5.04
CA ASP A 9 7.85 -2.99 -5.69
C ASP A 9 7.74 -1.62 -6.38
N THR A 10 8.81 -0.84 -6.28
CA THR A 10 8.84 0.51 -6.83
C THR A 10 10.26 0.93 -7.18
N ASP A 11 10.40 1.96 -7.99
CA ASP A 11 11.68 2.61 -8.27
C ASP A 11 11.91 3.83 -7.36
N PRO A 12 13.17 4.31 -7.23
CA PRO A 12 13.49 5.46 -6.39
C PRO A 12 12.77 6.77 -6.76
N THR A 13 12.43 6.98 -8.03
CA THR A 13 11.74 8.20 -8.49
C THR A 13 10.29 8.18 -8.02
N THR A 14 9.59 7.06 -8.24
CA THR A 14 8.21 6.87 -7.77
C THR A 14 8.12 6.93 -6.25
N ALA A 15 9.02 6.27 -5.54
CA ALA A 15 9.04 6.31 -4.08
C ALA A 15 9.19 7.73 -3.51
N ARG A 16 10.10 8.54 -4.08
CA ARG A 16 10.26 9.95 -3.70
C ARG A 16 8.99 10.75 -3.96
N ARG A 17 8.34 10.52 -5.11
CA ARG A 17 7.08 11.20 -5.46
C ARG A 17 5.96 10.87 -4.47
N VAL A 18 5.79 9.60 -4.13
CA VAL A 18 4.79 9.15 -3.15
C VAL A 18 5.06 9.76 -1.77
N LEU A 19 6.31 9.75 -1.31
CA LEU A 19 6.74 10.37 -0.05
C LEU A 19 6.45 11.88 -0.02
N LEU A 20 6.77 12.60 -1.10
CA LEU A 20 6.51 14.03 -1.21
C LEU A 20 5.01 14.35 -1.17
N LEU A 21 4.18 13.60 -1.92
CA LEU A 21 2.73 13.76 -1.89
C LEU A 21 2.17 13.49 -0.49
N HIS A 22 2.62 12.41 0.16
CA HIS A 22 2.19 12.07 1.51
C HIS A 22 2.49 13.19 2.52
N ARG A 23 3.70 13.78 2.45
CA ARG A 23 4.08 14.93 3.28
C ARG A 23 3.22 16.17 3.06
N GLN A 24 2.61 16.30 1.88
CA GLN A 24 1.67 17.37 1.54
C GLN A 24 0.22 17.02 1.90
N GLY A 25 -0.04 15.90 2.59
CA GLY A 25 -1.40 15.41 2.86
C GLY A 25 -2.12 14.91 1.60
N LYS A 26 -1.39 14.68 0.50
CA LYS A 26 -1.91 14.17 -0.76
C LYS A 26 -1.56 12.70 -0.92
N ALA A 27 -2.22 12.03 -1.85
CA ALA A 27 -1.94 10.64 -2.15
C ALA A 27 -1.58 10.43 -3.62
N HIS A 28 -0.69 9.48 -3.87
CA HIS A 28 -0.39 9.02 -5.22
C HIS A 28 -1.44 7.98 -5.63
N HIS A 29 -2.35 8.35 -6.54
CA HIS A 29 -3.49 7.53 -6.92
C HIS A 29 -3.08 6.15 -7.45
N GLU A 30 -2.13 6.09 -8.38
CA GLU A 30 -1.67 4.83 -8.97
C GLU A 30 -1.12 3.84 -7.92
N SER A 31 -0.38 4.35 -6.93
CA SER A 31 0.16 3.50 -5.87
C SER A 31 -0.92 3.01 -4.89
N ARG A 32 -2.00 3.77 -4.68
CA ARG A 32 -3.15 3.30 -3.90
C ARG A 32 -3.89 2.19 -4.63
N GLU A 33 -4.14 2.38 -5.93
CA GLU A 33 -4.81 1.35 -6.72
C GLU A 33 -3.97 0.08 -6.85
N ALA A 34 -2.65 0.22 -7.00
CA ALA A 34 -1.73 -0.92 -6.92
C ALA A 34 -1.78 -1.63 -5.56
N ALA A 35 -1.91 -0.88 -4.45
CA ALA A 35 -2.08 -1.48 -3.13
C ALA A 35 -3.38 -2.29 -3.03
N ARG A 36 -4.51 -1.78 -3.55
CA ARG A 36 -5.77 -2.53 -3.60
C ARG A 36 -5.66 -3.80 -4.43
N GLN A 37 -5.05 -3.71 -5.62
CA GLN A 37 -4.84 -4.87 -6.48
C GLN A 37 -3.98 -5.93 -5.79
N GLN A 38 -2.98 -5.51 -5.00
CA GLN A 38 -2.15 -6.44 -4.25
C GLN A 38 -2.94 -7.19 -3.16
N VAL A 39 -3.90 -6.54 -2.51
CA VAL A 39 -4.82 -7.21 -1.56
C VAL A 39 -5.62 -8.31 -2.27
N TRP A 40 -6.20 -8.01 -3.44
CA TRP A 40 -6.91 -8.99 -4.24
C TRP A 40 -6.03 -10.17 -4.65
N ARG A 41 -4.78 -9.91 -5.06
CA ARG A 41 -3.80 -10.96 -5.39
C ARG A 41 -3.44 -11.85 -4.21
N GLN A 42 -3.57 -11.35 -2.98
CA GLN A 42 -3.38 -12.11 -1.75
C GLN A 42 -4.64 -12.88 -1.31
N GLY A 43 -5.71 -12.86 -2.11
CA GLY A 43 -6.97 -13.55 -1.81
C GLY A 43 -7.77 -12.89 -0.69
N ARG A 44 -7.58 -11.58 -0.46
CA ARG A 44 -8.34 -10.80 0.53
C ARG A 44 -9.21 -9.78 -0.17
N THR A 45 -10.29 -9.36 0.50
CA THR A 45 -11.17 -8.29 0.02
C THR A 45 -10.87 -6.98 0.74
N PRO A 46 -10.39 -5.93 0.04
CA PRO A 46 -10.19 -4.62 0.65
C PRO A 46 -11.52 -4.05 1.16
N ALA A 47 -11.53 -3.56 2.40
CA ALA A 47 -12.67 -2.98 3.09
C ALA A 47 -12.55 -1.46 3.25
N GLY A 48 -11.37 -0.89 2.98
CA GLY A 48 -11.11 0.52 3.17
C GLY A 48 -10.10 1.08 2.18
N GLU A 49 -9.73 2.33 2.42
CA GLU A 49 -8.74 3.05 1.64
C GLU A 49 -7.30 2.64 2.02
N PRO A 50 -6.41 2.37 1.05
CA PRO A 50 -5.00 2.16 1.36
C PRO A 50 -4.36 3.42 1.96
N VAL A 51 -3.72 3.26 3.11
CA VAL A 51 -2.96 4.29 3.81
C VAL A 51 -1.48 4.06 3.60
N PHE A 52 -0.78 5.05 3.05
CA PHE A 52 0.68 4.97 2.88
C PHE A 52 1.37 5.08 4.24
N VAL A 53 2.24 4.13 4.55
CA VAL A 53 2.95 4.05 5.84
C VAL A 53 4.42 4.44 5.69
N GLY A 54 5.01 4.21 4.52
CA GLY A 54 6.40 4.56 4.28
C GLY A 54 7.04 3.72 3.19
N VAL A 55 8.37 3.73 3.20
CA VAL A 55 9.19 2.95 2.29
C VAL A 55 10.17 2.09 3.08
N THR A 56 10.59 0.96 2.52
CA THR A 56 11.64 0.12 3.11
C THR A 56 12.99 0.85 3.15
N ASN A 57 13.83 0.57 4.16
CA ASN A 57 15.14 1.22 4.36
C ASN A 57 16.27 0.73 3.41
N GLY A 58 15.96 -0.03 2.36
CA GLY A 58 16.94 -0.61 1.43
C GLY A 58 17.02 0.12 0.08
N ARG A 59 18.23 0.43 -0.39
CA ARG A 59 18.44 1.05 -1.72
C ARG A 59 18.21 0.11 -2.91
N ARG A 60 18.41 -1.21 -2.73
CA ARG A 60 18.33 -2.21 -3.81
C ARG A 60 16.95 -2.87 -3.96
N HIS A 61 16.11 -2.82 -2.93
CA HIS A 61 14.78 -3.43 -2.92
C HIS A 61 13.79 -2.45 -2.29
N LEU A 62 13.69 -1.27 -2.89
CA LEU A 62 12.79 -0.23 -2.39
C LEU A 62 11.35 -0.66 -2.62
N ARG A 63 10.56 -0.66 -1.56
CA ARG A 63 9.14 -0.98 -1.61
C ARG A 63 8.32 0.10 -0.94
N LEU A 64 7.14 0.37 -1.49
CA LEU A 64 6.11 1.16 -0.82
C LEU A 64 5.37 0.26 0.16
N LEU A 65 5.10 0.79 1.35
CA LEU A 65 4.34 0.12 2.39
C LEU A 65 2.97 0.79 2.51
N TYR A 66 1.92 -0.01 2.40
CA TYR A 66 0.54 0.43 2.59
C TYR A 66 -0.15 -0.46 3.61
N ASP A 67 -0.92 0.16 4.51
CA ASP A 67 -1.88 -0.54 5.34
C ASP A 67 -3.27 -0.37 4.74
N ILE A 68 -4.07 -1.43 4.75
CA ILE A 68 -5.42 -1.43 4.22
C ILE A 68 -6.29 -2.34 5.06
N GLU A 69 -7.47 -1.85 5.40
CA GLU A 69 -8.49 -2.67 6.05
C GLU A 69 -8.97 -3.74 5.08
N VAL A 70 -9.11 -4.98 5.57
CA VAL A 70 -9.64 -6.10 4.79
C VAL A 70 -10.78 -6.77 5.53
N HIS A 71 -11.68 -7.41 4.80
CA HIS A 71 -12.70 -8.26 5.41
C HIS A 71 -12.03 -9.48 6.07
N VAL A 72 -12.53 -9.89 7.23
CA VAL A 72 -12.22 -11.21 7.78
C VAL A 72 -13.11 -12.18 7.02
N ASP A 73 -12.53 -13.18 6.36
CA ASP A 73 -13.30 -14.31 5.85
C ASP A 73 -13.82 -15.10 7.05
N THR A 74 -14.97 -14.72 7.59
CA THR A 74 -15.72 -15.55 8.53
C THR A 74 -16.42 -16.62 7.69
N VAL A 75 -15.73 -17.72 7.41
CA VAL A 75 -16.41 -18.93 6.97
C VAL A 75 -16.94 -19.61 8.23
N PRO A 76 -18.27 -19.82 8.37
CA PRO A 76 -18.83 -20.66 9.42
C PRO A 76 -18.35 -22.11 9.35
#